data_AF-A0A2E5JK58-F1
#
_entry.id   AF-A0A2E5JK58-F1
#
_cell.length_a   1.000
_cell.length_b   1.000
_cell.length_c   1.000
_cell.angle_alpha   90.00
_cell.angle_beta   90.00
_cell.angle_gamma   90.00
#
_symmetry.space_group_name_H-M   'P 1'
#
loop_
_entity.id
_entity.type
_entity.pdbx_description
1 polymer ?
#
loop_
_entity_poly.entity_id
_entity_poly.type
_entity_poly.pdbx_seq_one_letter_code
_entity_poly.pdbx_strand_id
1 'polypeptide(L)'
;MFRKDLSNFDGMLIAPCNSIHTVGMLFTIDVVFLNKKFEVVKIIENLKPYRLTRPYFRAFQVLELAAGTLKERLQVGDQLEITHV
;
A
#
# COMPACT_ATOMS: atom_id res chain seq x y z
N MET A 1 -3.75 13.27 -2.14
CA MET A 1 -3.14 13.78 -0.91
C MET A 1 -4.10 14.60 -0.03
N PHE A 2 -4.88 15.55 -0.54
CA PHE A 2 -5.77 16.42 0.27
C PHE A 2 -7.10 15.80 0.74
N ARG A 3 -7.10 14.53 1.18
CA ARG A 3 -8.24 13.92 1.90
C ARG A 3 -7.95 13.92 3.40
N LYS A 4 -9.00 13.94 4.22
CA LYS A 4 -8.90 13.88 5.69
C LYS A 4 -8.79 12.44 6.21
N ASP A 5 -9.37 11.49 5.49
CA ASP A 5 -9.35 10.05 5.80
C ASP A 5 -9.64 9.20 4.55
N LEU A 6 -9.69 7.86 4.73
CA LEU A 6 -10.04 6.86 3.71
C LEU A 6 -11.39 6.18 3.96
N SER A 7 -12.29 6.75 4.78
CA SER A 7 -13.52 6.10 5.26
C SER A 7 -14.50 5.63 4.18
N ASN A 8 -14.41 6.14 2.95
CA ASN A 8 -15.22 5.74 1.79
C ASN A 8 -14.37 5.27 0.61
N PHE A 9 -13.13 4.84 0.87
CA PHE A 9 -12.19 4.45 -0.16
C PHE A 9 -11.40 3.21 0.31
N ASP A 10 -11.78 2.05 -0.23
CA ASP A 10 -11.30 0.75 0.27
C ASP A 10 -9.80 0.51 0.00
N GLY A 11 -9.23 1.20 -0.99
CA GLY A 11 -7.81 1.17 -1.29
C GLY A 11 -7.48 1.70 -2.67
N MET A 12 -6.20 2.00 -2.92
CA MET A 12 -5.68 2.39 -4.24
C MET A 12 -4.55 1.48 -4.64
N LEU A 13 -4.66 0.87 -5.82
CA LEU A 13 -3.54 0.18 -6.45
C LEU A 13 -2.82 1.14 -7.41
N ILE A 14 -1.56 1.43 -7.13
CA ILE A 14 -0.71 2.28 -7.96
C ILE A 14 0.25 1.40 -8.74
N ALA A 15 0.18 1.46 -10.07
CA ALA A 15 1.12 0.79 -10.96
C ALA A 15 1.44 1.68 -12.18
N PRO A 16 2.69 1.71 -12.67
CA PRO A 16 3.88 1.13 -12.05
C PRO A 16 4.39 1.98 -10.87
N CYS A 17 4.72 1.34 -9.76
CA CYS A 17 5.23 2.01 -8.57
C CYS A 17 6.05 1.05 -7.69
N ASN A 18 7.23 1.49 -7.24
CA ASN A 18 8.09 0.71 -6.36
C ASN A 18 8.56 1.48 -5.11
N SER A 19 8.07 2.71 -4.94
CA SER A 19 8.30 3.57 -3.79
C SER A 19 7.20 4.61 -3.72
N ILE A 20 6.75 4.94 -2.51
CA ILE A 20 5.75 5.97 -2.28
C ILE A 20 6.26 7.00 -1.27
N HIS A 21 5.59 8.14 -1.26
CA HIS A 21 5.75 9.15 -0.23
C HIS A 21 4.38 9.56 0.30
N THR A 22 4.33 9.94 1.56
CA THR A 22 3.12 10.44 2.24
C THR A 22 3.22 11.94 2.52
N VAL A 23 4.09 12.66 1.81
CA VAL A 23 4.28 14.12 1.92
C VAL A 23 3.01 14.85 1.47
N GLY A 24 2.30 15.51 2.39
CA GLY A 24 1.02 16.18 2.07
C GLY A 24 -0.22 15.30 2.31
N MET A 25 -0.05 14.11 2.90
CA MET A 25 -1.16 13.34 3.48
C MET A 25 -1.39 13.78 4.92
N LEU A 26 -2.64 13.73 5.38
CA LEU A 26 -3.03 14.09 6.74
C LEU A 26 -3.32 12.87 7.64
N PHE A 27 -3.27 11.66 7.08
CA PHE A 27 -3.63 10.42 7.76
C PHE A 27 -2.58 9.32 7.48
N THR A 28 -2.56 8.32 8.36
CA THR A 28 -1.76 7.10 8.23
C THR A 28 -2.39 6.12 7.25
N ILE A 29 -1.57 5.35 6.54
CA ILE A 29 -2.03 4.30 5.63
C ILE A 29 -1.29 2.99 5.88
N ASP A 30 -1.92 1.88 5.51
CA ASP A 30 -1.24 0.60 5.35
C ASP A 30 -0.83 0.43 3.87
N VAL A 31 0.31 -0.20 3.63
CA VAL A 31 0.93 -0.25 2.30
C VAL A 31 1.45 -1.64 2.02
N VAL A 32 1.06 -2.19 0.87
CA VAL A 32 1.55 -3.48 0.36
C VAL A 32 2.25 -3.26 -0.97
N PHE A 33 3.55 -3.54 -1.03
CA PHE A 33 4.31 -3.58 -2.25
C PHE A 33 4.16 -4.95 -2.89
N LEU A 34 3.76 -5.00 -4.16
CA LEU A 34 3.56 -6.24 -4.91
C LEU A 34 4.49 -6.28 -6.12
N ASN A 35 4.90 -7.48 -6.53
CA ASN A 35 5.62 -7.66 -7.79
C ASN A 35 4.66 -7.68 -8.99
N LYS A 36 5.19 -7.86 -10.22
CA LYS A 36 4.40 -7.94 -11.46
C LYS A 36 3.37 -9.07 -11.48
N LYS A 37 3.53 -10.07 -10.61
CA LYS A 37 2.65 -11.22 -10.48
C LYS A 37 1.65 -11.09 -9.33
N PHE A 38 1.52 -9.93 -8.68
CA PHE A 38 0.67 -9.74 -7.48
C PHE A 38 1.13 -10.49 -6.22
N GLU A 39 2.40 -10.89 -6.14
CA GLU A 39 2.99 -11.46 -4.92
C GLU A 39 3.45 -10.33 -3.99
N VAL A 40 3.19 -10.47 -2.69
CA VAL A 40 3.59 -9.52 -1.65
C VAL A 40 5.10 -9.53 -1.45
N VAL A 41 5.73 -8.39 -1.74
CA VAL A 41 7.17 -8.16 -1.60
C VAL A 41 7.50 -7.50 -0.26
N LYS A 42 6.65 -6.56 0.17
CA LYS A 42 6.84 -5.83 1.43
C LYS A 42 5.51 -5.32 1.95
N ILE A 43 5.34 -5.41 3.27
CA ILE A 43 4.23 -4.80 3.98
C ILE A 43 4.80 -3.70 4.88
N ILE A 44 4.11 -2.56 4.92
CA ILE A 44 4.34 -1.47 5.87
C ILE A 44 3.00 -1.08 6.45
N GLU A 45 2.76 -1.43 7.71
CA GLU A 45 1.58 -1.02 8.44
C GLU A 45 1.79 0.37 9.07
N ASN A 46 0.72 1.14 9.20
CA ASN A 46 0.68 2.44 9.87
C ASN A 46 1.76 3.43 9.37
N LEU A 47 1.98 3.49 8.05
CA LEU A 47 2.88 4.46 7.43
C LEU A 47 2.38 5.88 7.71
N LYS A 48 3.16 6.63 8.49
CA LYS A 48 2.82 7.98 8.94
C LYS A 48 2.91 9.02 7.82
N PRO A 49 2.17 10.14 7.93
CA PRO A 49 2.37 11.34 7.11
C PRO A 49 3.83 11.81 7.05
N TYR A 50 4.18 12.47 5.94
CA TYR A 50 5.51 13.05 5.72
C TYR A 50 6.65 12.02 5.84
N ARG A 51 6.46 10.87 5.21
CA ARG A 51 7.46 9.81 5.06
C ARG A 51 7.73 9.53 3.59
N LEU A 52 8.90 8.98 3.33
CA LEU A 52 9.33 8.49 2.04
C LEU A 52 9.80 7.06 2.24
N THR A 53 9.27 6.12 1.46
CA THR A 53 9.78 4.76 1.48
C THR A 53 11.06 4.66 0.66
N ARG A 54 11.89 3.66 0.96
CA ARG A 54 13.01 3.33 0.07
C ARG A 54 12.45 2.60 -1.15
N PRO A 55 13.09 2.70 -2.33
CA PRO A 55 12.69 1.91 -3.49
C PRO A 55 12.84 0.41 -3.22
N TYR A 56 11.79 -0.35 -3.49
CA TYR A 56 11.79 -1.81 -3.41
C TYR A 56 11.89 -2.39 -4.82
N PHE A 57 13.09 -2.77 -5.26
CA PHE A 57 13.34 -3.19 -6.66
C PHE A 57 12.52 -4.41 -7.13
N ARG A 58 12.08 -5.26 -6.20
CA ARG A 58 11.20 -6.40 -6.51
C ARG A 58 9.72 -5.99 -6.67
N ALA A 59 9.36 -4.79 -6.22
CA ALA A 59 8.01 -4.26 -6.35
C ALA A 59 7.80 -3.63 -7.73
N PHE A 60 6.60 -3.77 -8.25
CA PHE A 60 6.13 -3.14 -9.48
C PHE A 60 4.87 -2.32 -9.26
N GLN A 61 4.14 -2.57 -8.17
CA GLN A 61 2.92 -1.87 -7.83
C GLN A 61 2.78 -1.77 -6.32
N VAL A 62 1.99 -0.79 -5.87
CA VAL A 62 1.77 -0.50 -4.46
C VAL A 62 0.27 -0.40 -4.19
N LEU A 63 -0.21 -1.20 -3.27
CA LEU A 63 -1.57 -1.14 -2.75
C LEU A 63 -1.57 -0.31 -1.46
N GLU A 64 -2.24 0.84 -1.50
CA GLU A 64 -2.49 1.71 -0.35
C GLU A 64 -3.87 1.41 0.23
N LEU A 65 -3.93 1.25 1.55
CA LEU A 65 -5.14 0.90 2.29
C LEU A 65 -5.31 1.83 3.50
N ALA A 66 -6.53 1.89 4.04
CA ALA A 66 -6.77 2.53 5.32
C ALA A 66 -5.88 1.90 6.42
N ALA A 67 -5.39 2.72 7.36
CA ALA A 67 -4.56 2.21 8.44
C ALA A 67 -5.34 1.22 9.31
N GLY A 68 -4.71 0.11 9.67
CA GLY A 68 -5.31 -0.96 10.45
C GLY A 68 -6.14 -1.95 9.64
N THR A 69 -6.16 -1.83 8.31
CA THR A 69 -6.75 -2.84 7.42
C THR A 69 -5.94 -4.13 7.44
N LEU A 70 -4.61 -4.03 7.50
CA LEU A 70 -3.73 -5.19 7.31
C LEU A 70 -3.50 -6.08 8.52
N LYS A 71 -3.93 -5.68 9.74
CA LYS A 71 -3.72 -6.37 11.03
C LYS A 71 -3.55 -7.90 10.92
N GLU A 72 -2.32 -8.34 10.63
CA GLU A 72 -1.91 -9.75 10.46
C GLU A 72 -2.67 -10.56 9.38
N ARG A 73 -3.33 -9.90 8.43
CA ARG A 73 -4.09 -10.55 7.35
C ARG A 73 -3.22 -11.02 6.18
N LEU A 74 -2.02 -10.47 6.05
CA LEU A 74 -1.08 -10.74 4.97
C LEU A 74 0.34 -10.91 5.49
N GLN A 75 1.12 -11.70 4.77
CA GLN A 75 2.55 -11.88 4.96
C GLN A 75 3.29 -11.71 3.63
N VAL A 76 4.60 -11.49 3.71
CA VAL A 76 5.46 -11.45 2.52
C VAL A 76 5.48 -12.83 1.87
N GLY A 77 5.32 -12.86 0.54
CA GLY A 77 5.18 -14.07 -0.25
C GLY A 77 3.73 -14.48 -0.54
N ASP A 78 2.74 -13.87 0.13
CA ASP A 78 1.34 -14.11 -0.21
C ASP A 78 1.01 -13.65 -1.63
N GLN A 79 0.01 -14.28 -2.22
CA GLN A 79 -0.43 -14.03 -3.59
C GLN A 79 -1.81 -13.36 -3.56
N LEU A 80 -1.92 -12.18 -4.18
CA LEU A 80 -3.21 -11.49 -4.32
C LEU A 80 -3.83 -11.78 -5.68
N GLU A 81 -5.17 -11.77 -5.73
CA GLU A 81 -5.98 -11.94 -6.93
C GLU A 81 -6.91 -10.73 -7.10
N ILE A 82 -7.06 -10.24 -8.33
CA ILE A 82 -8.06 -9.22 -8.67
C ILE A 82 -9.25 -9.92 -9.28
N THR A 83 -10.41 -9.79 -8.63
CA THR A 83 -11.69 -10.30 -9.11
C THR A 83 -12.67 -9.14 -9.27
N HIS A 84 -13.54 -9.25 -10.28
CA HIS A 84 -14.69 -8.36 -10.43
C HIS A 84 -15.90 -9.08 -9.81
N VAL A 85 -16.57 -8.41 -8.88
CA VAL A 85 -17.79 -8.89 -8.19
C VAL A 85 -19.00 -8.14 -8.73
#